data_AF-A0A8D4UUU5-F1
#
_entry.id   AF-A0A8D4UUU5-F1
#
_cell.length_a   1.000
_cell.length_b   1.000
_cell.length_c   1.000
_cell.angle_alpha   90.00
_cell.angle_beta   90.00
_cell.angle_gamma   90.00
#
_symmetry.space_group_name_H-M   'P 1'
#
loop_
_entity.id
_entity.type
_entity.pdbx_description
1 polymer ?
#
loop_
_entity_poly.entity_id
_entity_poly.type
_entity_poly.pdbx_seq_one_letter_code
_entity_poly.pdbx_strand_id
1 'polypeptide(L)'
;MFKDKKFWLQPLWMAALTVPWGIGGFIAHTGFSLSAGLGAYWLLGLVLPFFFFVIQNKGYGAEVGPARGIIHLPVWISLVIVQVVVFWNYLTKADIAWKTNPIPTGIGVFLVLLFFAFITVPIDYMLAALYHSLKEKGGIKYRWLASAFFTGLIPGTLLISMVVLFAIGETRLDPFTGMLFLMEVMTISFWMKIALAMMTFGIYLFTQFDGSKGRRAVQTIFTAVFWLMLAFIPFIISTHLPSTGSWRAYGDPSYLSIFPYLSDLWLTGFSIWGADKLTNWIFKE
;
A
#
# COMPACT_ATOMS: atom_id res chain seq x y z
N MET A 1 0.05 4.59 23.94
CA MET A 1 1.12 4.07 23.05
C MET A 1 2.50 4.58 23.47
N PHE A 2 2.88 5.83 23.21
CA PHE A 2 4.26 6.34 23.42
C PHE A 2 4.76 6.40 24.88
N LYS A 3 3.91 6.20 25.88
CA LYS A 3 4.32 6.13 27.30
C LYS A 3 4.70 4.70 27.74
N ASP A 4 4.41 3.69 26.92
CA ASP A 4 4.70 2.29 27.22
C ASP A 4 6.14 1.95 26.81
N LYS A 5 6.98 1.50 27.76
CA LYS A 5 8.35 1.05 27.47
C LYS A 5 8.37 -0.14 26.51
N LYS A 6 7.34 -1.01 26.55
CA LYS A 6 7.23 -2.16 25.64
C LYS A 6 6.95 -1.74 24.20
N PHE A 7 6.32 -0.58 24.00
CA PHE A 7 6.15 0.00 22.67
C PHE A 7 7.51 0.35 22.07
N TRP A 8 8.37 1.08 22.80
CA TRP A 8 9.66 1.56 22.29
C TRP A 8 10.66 0.45 21.96
N LEU A 9 10.58 -0.69 22.64
CA LEU A 9 11.43 -1.83 22.33
C LEU A 9 11.19 -2.35 20.92
N GLN A 10 9.96 -2.28 20.40
CA GLN A 10 9.62 -2.79 19.07
C GLN A 10 10.32 -2.08 17.90
N PRO A 11 10.18 -0.76 17.73
CA PRO A 11 10.86 -0.05 16.65
C PRO A 11 12.38 -0.06 16.85
N LEU A 12 12.87 -0.15 18.10
CA LEU A 12 14.31 -0.26 18.36
C LEU A 12 14.92 -1.58 17.87
N TRP A 13 14.30 -2.73 18.17
CA TRP A 13 14.82 -4.01 17.65
C TRP A 13 14.67 -4.11 16.13
N MET A 14 13.56 -3.60 15.58
CA MET A 14 13.36 -3.55 14.14
C MET A 14 14.45 -2.72 13.48
N ALA A 15 14.69 -1.50 13.98
CA ALA A 15 15.73 -0.64 13.48
C ALA A 15 17.13 -1.28 13.60
N ALA A 16 17.42 -1.92 14.73
CA ALA A 16 18.71 -2.58 14.95
C ALA A 16 19.00 -3.71 13.96
N LEU A 17 17.96 -4.40 13.47
CA LEU A 17 18.13 -5.49 12.51
C LEU A 17 18.06 -5.05 11.05
N THR A 18 17.47 -3.91 10.75
CA THR A 18 17.23 -3.46 9.36
C THR A 18 18.11 -2.28 8.97
N VAL A 19 18.19 -1.23 9.78
CA VAL A 19 18.88 0.02 9.45
C VAL A 19 20.37 -0.18 9.14
N PRO A 20 21.13 -1.05 9.84
CA PRO A 20 22.55 -1.28 9.52
C PRO A 20 22.81 -1.67 8.06
N TRP A 21 21.88 -2.39 7.43
CA TRP A 21 22.02 -2.79 6.02
C TRP A 21 21.90 -1.60 5.07
N GLY A 22 20.88 -0.77 5.27
CA GLY A 22 20.65 0.42 4.44
C GLY A 22 21.80 1.43 4.60
N ILE A 23 22.20 1.71 5.84
CA ILE A 23 23.29 2.67 6.11
C ILE A 23 24.65 2.11 5.69
N GLY A 24 24.91 0.81 5.89
CA GLY A 24 26.15 0.17 5.46
C GLY A 24 26.31 0.20 3.93
N GLY A 25 25.22 -0.07 3.21
CA GLY A 25 25.19 0.05 1.74
C GLY A 25 25.46 1.47 1.25
N PHE A 26 24.87 2.47 1.92
CA PHE A 26 25.13 3.88 1.66
C PHE A 26 26.60 4.22 1.94
N ILE A 27 27.14 3.94 3.14
CA ILE A 27 28.51 4.28 3.56
C ILE A 27 29.57 3.69 2.63
N ALA A 28 29.36 2.48 2.10
CA ALA A 28 30.26 1.88 1.13
C ALA A 28 30.37 2.65 -0.20
N HIS A 29 29.43 3.56 -0.49
CA HIS A 29 29.48 4.54 -1.58
C HIS A 29 29.74 3.97 -2.99
N THR A 30 29.22 2.78 -3.26
CA THR A 30 29.14 2.23 -4.63
C THR A 30 27.70 2.04 -5.04
N GLY A 31 27.39 2.11 -6.34
CA GLY A 31 26.03 1.86 -6.84
C GLY A 31 25.52 0.47 -6.43
N PHE A 32 26.38 -0.54 -6.52
CA PHE A 32 26.05 -1.90 -6.09
C PHE A 32 25.77 -2.00 -4.59
N SER A 33 26.65 -1.44 -3.74
CA SER A 33 26.45 -1.49 -2.28
C SER A 33 25.20 -0.75 -1.84
N LEU A 34 24.89 0.38 -2.46
CA LEU A 34 23.67 1.14 -2.19
C LEU A 34 22.43 0.32 -2.53
N SER A 35 22.37 -0.25 -3.74
CA SER A 35 21.25 -1.10 -4.17
C SER A 35 21.10 -2.34 -3.28
N ALA A 36 22.19 -3.04 -2.99
CA ALA A 36 22.18 -4.23 -2.14
C ALA A 36 21.78 -3.89 -0.70
N GLY A 37 22.31 -2.81 -0.13
CA GLY A 37 22.00 -2.39 1.24
C GLY A 37 20.57 -1.92 1.42
N LEU A 38 20.05 -1.10 0.49
CA LEU A 38 18.63 -0.69 0.50
C LEU A 38 17.71 -1.88 0.26
N GLY A 39 18.06 -2.76 -0.68
CA GLY A 39 17.30 -3.99 -0.94
C GLY A 39 17.23 -4.90 0.29
N ALA A 40 18.35 -5.11 0.98
CA ALA A 40 18.40 -5.87 2.23
C ALA A 40 17.60 -5.19 3.34
N TYR A 41 17.71 -3.88 3.49
CA TYR A 41 16.92 -3.11 4.46
C TYR A 41 15.40 -3.25 4.19
N TRP A 42 14.96 -3.13 2.93
CA TRP A 42 13.56 -3.32 2.56
C TRP A 42 13.09 -4.75 2.77
N LEU A 43 13.89 -5.75 2.39
CA LEU A 43 13.53 -7.15 2.56
C LEU A 43 13.43 -7.54 4.03
N LEU A 44 14.44 -7.18 4.84
CA LEU A 44 14.45 -7.49 6.26
C LEU A 44 13.39 -6.70 7.02
N GLY A 45 13.14 -5.45 6.62
CA GLY A 45 12.05 -4.63 7.16
C GLY A 45 10.66 -5.16 6.85
N LEU A 46 10.50 -6.00 5.81
CA LEU A 46 9.26 -6.71 5.51
C LEU A 46 9.17 -8.04 6.28
N VAL A 47 10.21 -8.86 6.14
CA VAL A 47 10.19 -10.28 6.55
C VAL A 47 10.26 -10.42 8.06
N LEU A 48 11.16 -9.70 8.72
CA LEU A 48 11.37 -9.85 10.17
C LEU A 48 10.13 -9.43 10.97
N PRO A 49 9.52 -8.25 10.74
CA PRO A 49 8.34 -7.84 11.51
C PRO A 49 7.13 -8.68 11.15
N PHE A 50 6.95 -9.07 9.87
CA PHE A 50 5.88 -9.97 9.46
C PHE A 50 5.87 -11.25 10.31
N PHE A 51 6.98 -12.00 10.31
CA PHE A 51 7.04 -13.26 11.06
C PHE A 51 6.96 -13.03 12.56
N PHE A 52 7.64 -12.00 13.08
CA PHE A 52 7.57 -11.66 14.49
C PHE A 52 6.14 -11.38 14.94
N PHE A 53 5.39 -10.53 14.23
CA PHE A 53 4.01 -10.19 14.58
C PHE A 53 3.05 -11.38 14.44
N VAL A 54 3.27 -12.29 13.49
CA VAL A 54 2.46 -13.51 13.34
C VAL A 54 2.60 -14.46 14.54
N ILE A 55 3.80 -14.57 15.12
CA ILE A 55 4.08 -15.48 16.24
C ILE A 55 4.06 -14.79 17.62
N GLN A 56 3.89 -13.46 17.64
CA GLN A 56 3.95 -12.68 18.87
C GLN A 56 2.74 -12.97 19.77
N ASN A 57 2.97 -13.70 20.85
CA ASN A 57 1.92 -14.06 21.82
C ASN A 57 1.94 -13.20 23.10
N LYS A 58 2.95 -12.32 23.27
CA LYS A 58 3.13 -11.45 24.46
C LYS A 58 3.74 -10.10 24.06
N GLY A 59 3.53 -9.09 24.90
CA GLY A 59 4.09 -7.75 24.70
C GLY A 59 3.15 -6.82 23.92
N TYR A 60 3.66 -5.66 23.52
CA TYR A 60 2.87 -4.62 22.86
C TYR A 60 2.29 -5.12 21.52
N GLY A 61 0.99 -4.97 21.31
CA GLY A 61 0.31 -5.39 20.09
C GLY A 61 0.07 -6.90 19.97
N ALA A 62 0.24 -7.68 21.06
CA ALA A 62 -0.14 -9.10 21.05
C ALA A 62 -1.67 -9.28 21.03
N GLU A 63 -2.42 -8.31 21.53
CA GLU A 63 -3.89 -8.25 21.54
C GLU A 63 -4.51 -8.22 20.13
N VAL A 64 -3.79 -7.71 19.13
CA VAL A 64 -4.22 -7.76 17.72
C VAL A 64 -3.73 -9.02 16.99
N GLY A 65 -2.89 -9.83 17.63
CA GLY A 65 -2.44 -11.14 17.16
C GLY A 65 -1.90 -11.13 15.72
N PRO A 66 -2.09 -12.24 14.96
CA PRO A 66 -1.55 -12.40 13.61
C PRO A 66 -2.03 -11.37 12.58
N ALA A 67 -3.14 -10.67 12.85
CA ALA A 67 -3.67 -9.63 11.96
C ALA A 67 -2.66 -8.50 11.74
N ARG A 68 -1.82 -8.22 12.76
CA ARG A 68 -0.76 -7.21 12.65
C ARG A 68 0.29 -7.58 11.61
N GLY A 69 0.70 -8.85 11.53
CA GLY A 69 1.63 -9.30 10.49
C GLY A 69 1.03 -9.17 9.09
N ILE A 70 -0.23 -9.56 8.91
CA ILE A 70 -0.92 -9.44 7.62
C ILE A 70 -0.99 -7.97 7.16
N ILE A 71 -1.27 -7.05 8.07
CA ILE A 71 -1.36 -5.61 7.79
C ILE A 71 0.01 -4.98 7.54
N HIS A 72 1.06 -5.50 8.18
CA HIS A 72 2.43 -5.04 7.96
C HIS A 72 2.87 -5.19 6.49
N LEU A 73 2.42 -6.25 5.80
CA LEU A 73 2.77 -6.48 4.38
C LEU A 73 2.42 -5.29 3.48
N PRO A 74 1.15 -4.88 3.35
CA PRO A 74 0.80 -3.74 2.51
C PRO A 74 1.36 -2.42 3.07
N VAL A 75 1.44 -2.24 4.39
CA VAL A 75 1.99 -1.01 4.99
C VAL A 75 3.46 -0.82 4.64
N TRP A 76 4.29 -1.85 4.84
CA TRP A 76 5.71 -1.76 4.56
C TRP A 76 5.98 -1.60 3.07
N ILE A 77 5.28 -2.34 2.20
CA ILE A 77 5.40 -2.17 0.74
C ILE A 77 5.05 -0.73 0.34
N SER A 78 3.98 -0.15 0.90
CA SER A 78 3.64 1.26 0.70
C SER A 78 4.75 2.21 1.18
N LEU A 79 5.31 1.98 2.36
CA LEU A 79 6.41 2.79 2.87
C LEU A 79 7.70 2.63 2.06
N VAL A 80 7.96 1.45 1.47
CA VAL A 80 9.07 1.24 0.54
C VAL A 80 8.87 2.09 -0.71
N ILE A 81 7.66 2.17 -1.26
CA ILE A 81 7.37 3.03 -2.41
C ILE A 81 7.66 4.51 -2.08
N VAL A 82 7.24 4.99 -0.91
CA VAL A 82 7.57 6.35 -0.45
C VAL A 82 9.08 6.54 -0.32
N GLN A 83 9.78 5.55 0.25
CA GLN A 83 11.23 5.59 0.41
C GLN A 83 11.96 5.63 -0.93
N VAL A 84 11.54 4.85 -1.92
CA VAL A 84 12.11 4.89 -3.28
C VAL A 84 12.01 6.30 -3.84
N VAL A 85 10.87 6.97 -3.68
CA VAL A 85 10.68 8.35 -4.13
C VAL A 85 11.57 9.33 -3.36
N VAL A 86 11.68 9.20 -2.04
CA VAL A 86 12.58 10.02 -1.21
C VAL A 86 14.03 9.83 -1.68
N PHE A 87 14.50 8.58 -1.83
CA PHE A 87 15.85 8.31 -2.30
C PHE A 87 16.05 8.86 -3.71
N TRP A 88 15.11 8.66 -4.63
CA TRP A 88 15.21 9.18 -5.99
C TRP A 88 15.46 10.70 -6.02
N ASN A 89 14.68 11.46 -5.25
CA ASN A 89 14.80 12.93 -5.21
C ASN A 89 16.09 13.41 -4.55
N TYR A 90 16.50 12.76 -3.46
CA TYR A 90 17.60 13.25 -2.64
C TYR A 90 18.94 12.56 -2.89
N LEU A 91 19.02 11.49 -3.69
CA LEU A 91 20.26 10.70 -3.84
C LEU A 91 21.42 11.52 -4.40
N THR A 92 21.21 12.33 -5.44
CA THR A 92 22.30 13.18 -5.97
C THR A 92 22.74 14.25 -4.96
N LYS A 93 21.79 14.84 -4.24
CA LYS A 93 22.10 15.84 -3.20
C LYS A 93 22.87 15.18 -2.05
N ALA A 94 22.48 13.97 -1.67
CA ALA A 94 23.17 13.16 -0.68
C ALA A 94 24.59 12.78 -1.14
N ASP A 95 24.79 12.41 -2.41
CA ASP A 95 26.13 12.12 -2.97
C ASP A 95 27.05 13.35 -2.96
N ILE A 96 26.54 14.51 -3.39
CA ILE A 96 27.29 15.78 -3.34
C ILE A 96 27.65 16.13 -1.89
N ALA A 97 26.66 16.04 -0.98
CA ALA A 97 26.87 16.31 0.43
C ALA A 97 27.88 15.34 1.05
N TRP A 98 27.81 14.05 0.71
CA TRP A 98 28.74 13.04 1.21
C TRP A 98 30.19 13.34 0.84
N LYS A 99 30.42 13.74 -0.42
CA LYS A 99 31.76 14.11 -0.92
C LYS A 99 32.37 15.31 -0.16
N THR A 100 31.54 16.11 0.50
CA THR A 100 31.97 17.31 1.24
C THR A 100 32.01 17.07 2.75
N ASN A 101 30.97 16.45 3.31
CA ASN A 101 30.74 16.24 4.73
C ASN A 101 30.16 14.84 5.00
N PRO A 102 30.98 13.78 4.92
CA PRO A 102 30.48 12.40 4.94
C PRO A 102 29.81 12.02 6.27
N ILE A 103 30.35 12.47 7.42
CA ILE A 103 29.78 12.13 8.73
C ILE A 103 28.36 12.71 8.91
N PRO A 104 28.12 14.04 8.75
CA PRO A 104 26.77 14.59 8.84
C PRO A 104 25.80 13.98 7.82
N THR A 105 26.24 13.72 6.59
CA THR A 105 25.39 13.11 5.55
C THR A 105 25.01 11.68 5.92
N GLY A 106 25.95 10.87 6.41
CA GLY A 106 25.69 9.52 6.90
C GLY A 106 24.68 9.52 8.04
N ILE A 107 24.82 10.45 9.00
CA ILE A 107 23.84 10.62 10.10
C ILE A 107 22.45 10.98 9.52
N GLY A 108 22.39 11.89 8.54
CA GLY A 108 21.13 12.25 7.88
C GLY A 108 20.43 11.05 7.25
N VAL A 109 21.16 10.26 6.46
CA VAL A 109 20.62 9.04 5.83
C VAL A 109 20.19 8.01 6.88
N PHE A 110 20.99 7.82 7.93
CA PHE A 110 20.64 6.97 9.06
C PHE A 110 19.33 7.39 9.70
N LEU A 111 19.12 8.69 9.96
CA LEU A 111 17.89 9.20 10.57
C LEU A 111 16.67 9.01 9.68
N VAL A 112 16.81 9.12 8.35
CA VAL A 112 15.73 8.86 7.40
C VAL A 112 15.33 7.38 7.42
N LEU A 113 16.30 6.46 7.34
CA LEU A 113 16.03 5.02 7.44
C LEU A 113 15.39 4.66 8.79
N LEU A 114 15.92 5.25 9.87
CA LEU A 114 15.39 5.07 11.22
C LEU A 114 13.95 5.54 11.32
N PHE A 115 13.62 6.69 10.74
CA PHE A 115 12.26 7.24 10.75
C PHE A 115 11.24 6.27 10.12
N PHE A 116 11.56 5.69 8.96
CA PHE A 116 10.65 4.73 8.31
C PHE A 116 10.49 3.44 9.12
N ALA A 117 11.58 2.89 9.67
CA ALA A 117 11.50 1.74 10.57
C ALA A 117 10.63 2.05 11.81
N PHE A 118 10.75 3.26 12.36
CA PHE A 118 10.02 3.69 13.55
C PHE A 118 8.55 3.95 13.30
N ILE A 119 8.19 4.61 12.20
CA ILE A 119 6.79 4.97 11.92
C ILE A 119 5.95 3.76 11.49
N THR A 120 6.59 2.70 10.99
CA THR A 120 5.90 1.45 10.61
C THR A 120 5.20 0.80 11.80
N VAL A 121 5.86 0.70 12.95
CA VAL A 121 5.33 0.05 14.16
C VAL A 121 3.99 0.62 14.64
N PRO A 122 3.83 1.94 14.84
CA PRO A 122 2.56 2.52 15.25
C PRO A 122 1.51 2.43 14.15
N ILE A 123 1.88 2.56 12.87
CA ILE A 123 0.94 2.42 11.75
C ILE A 123 0.37 0.99 11.71
N ASP A 124 1.22 -0.03 11.77
CA ASP A 124 0.81 -1.44 11.80
C ASP A 124 -0.17 -1.70 12.93
N TYR A 125 0.17 -1.22 14.14
CA TYR A 125 -0.69 -1.38 15.31
C TYR A 125 -2.02 -0.67 15.14
N MET A 126 -2.03 0.59 14.71
CA MET A 126 -3.25 1.38 14.57
C MET A 126 -4.18 0.77 13.52
N LEU A 127 -3.64 0.33 12.39
CA LEU A 127 -4.41 -0.32 11.34
C LEU A 127 -4.90 -1.70 11.75
N ALA A 128 -4.11 -2.47 12.51
CA ALA A 128 -4.54 -3.75 13.07
C ALA A 128 -5.63 -3.62 14.14
N ALA A 129 -5.51 -2.63 15.01
CA ALA A 129 -6.52 -2.31 16.01
C ALA A 129 -7.81 -1.83 15.33
N LEU A 130 -7.69 -0.98 14.30
CA LEU A 130 -8.83 -0.55 13.49
C LEU A 130 -9.49 -1.75 12.80
N TYR A 131 -8.70 -2.64 12.21
CA TYR A 131 -9.19 -3.86 11.57
C TYR A 131 -9.98 -4.74 12.56
N HIS A 132 -9.45 -4.99 13.76
CA HIS A 132 -10.17 -5.75 14.80
C HIS A 132 -11.44 -5.05 15.29
N SER A 133 -11.35 -3.75 15.58
CA SER A 133 -12.52 -2.98 16.02
C SER A 133 -13.64 -2.99 14.98
N LEU A 134 -13.29 -2.96 13.70
CA LEU A 134 -14.28 -3.07 12.64
C LEU A 134 -14.77 -4.52 12.46
N LYS A 135 -13.92 -5.52 12.67
CA LYS A 135 -14.29 -6.95 12.64
C LYS A 135 -15.37 -7.29 13.67
N GLU A 136 -15.19 -6.82 14.90
CA GLU A 136 -16.15 -7.05 16.00
C GLU A 136 -17.53 -6.45 15.71
N LYS A 137 -17.59 -5.35 14.95
CA LYS A 137 -18.85 -4.73 14.53
C LYS A 137 -19.57 -5.51 13.42
N GLY A 138 -18.84 -6.36 12.68
CA GLY A 138 -19.37 -7.26 11.66
C GLY A 138 -20.03 -6.57 10.45
N GLY A 139 -20.57 -7.40 9.55
CA GLY A 139 -21.43 -6.96 8.45
C GLY A 139 -20.73 -6.41 7.19
N ILE A 140 -21.55 -5.98 6.23
CA ILE A 140 -21.11 -5.49 4.92
C ILE A 140 -20.15 -4.30 5.01
N LYS A 141 -20.42 -3.34 5.91
CA LYS A 141 -19.63 -2.11 6.04
C LYS A 141 -18.16 -2.40 6.40
N TYR A 142 -17.92 -3.42 7.22
CA TYR A 142 -16.55 -3.83 7.57
C TYR A 142 -15.83 -4.52 6.42
N ARG A 143 -16.48 -5.52 5.80
CA ARG A 143 -15.94 -6.23 4.63
C ARG A 143 -15.59 -5.25 3.51
N TRP A 144 -16.42 -4.22 3.36
CA TRP A 144 -16.21 -3.10 2.46
C TRP A 144 -14.93 -2.32 2.78
N LEU A 145 -14.81 -1.71 3.97
CA LEU A 145 -13.67 -0.85 4.31
C LEU A 145 -12.34 -1.61 4.31
N ALA A 146 -12.34 -2.86 4.80
CA ALA A 146 -11.15 -3.70 4.77
C ALA A 146 -10.74 -4.05 3.33
N SER A 147 -11.70 -4.34 2.46
CA SER A 147 -11.40 -4.59 1.04
C SER A 147 -10.85 -3.34 0.37
N ALA A 148 -11.47 -2.19 0.58
CA ALA A 148 -10.98 -0.92 0.03
C ALA A 148 -9.54 -0.60 0.48
N PHE A 149 -9.20 -0.93 1.72
CA PHE A 149 -7.83 -0.79 2.23
C PHE A 149 -6.85 -1.71 1.49
N PHE A 150 -7.12 -3.01 1.41
CA PHE A 150 -6.20 -3.97 0.78
C PHE A 150 -6.03 -3.74 -0.72
N THR A 151 -7.08 -3.28 -1.41
CA THR A 151 -7.00 -2.98 -2.85
C THR A 151 -6.36 -1.63 -3.13
N GLY A 152 -6.58 -0.64 -2.26
CA GLY A 152 -6.21 0.75 -2.51
C GLY A 152 -4.86 1.20 -1.95
N LEU A 153 -4.35 0.60 -0.86
CA LEU A 153 -3.20 1.15 -0.13
C LEU A 153 -1.94 1.24 -1.00
N ILE A 154 -1.53 0.13 -1.60
CA ILE A 154 -0.30 0.06 -2.42
C ILE A 154 -0.41 0.93 -3.68
N PRO A 155 -1.42 0.75 -4.56
CA PRO A 155 -1.53 1.59 -5.77
C PRO A 155 -1.76 3.06 -5.42
N GLY A 156 -2.49 3.35 -4.33
CA GLY A 156 -2.71 4.72 -3.85
C GLY A 156 -1.43 5.39 -3.39
N THR A 157 -0.61 4.65 -2.64
CA THR A 157 0.70 5.15 -2.21
C THR A 157 1.61 5.40 -3.41
N LEU A 158 1.62 4.50 -4.41
CA LEU A 158 2.37 4.70 -5.64
C LEU A 158 1.94 5.98 -6.37
N LEU A 159 0.64 6.13 -6.60
CA LEU A 159 0.14 7.30 -7.33
C LEU A 159 0.38 8.61 -6.60
N ILE A 160 0.12 8.67 -5.30
CA ILE A 160 0.41 9.87 -4.49
C ILE A 160 1.91 10.18 -4.52
N SER A 161 2.78 9.17 -4.33
CA SER A 161 4.23 9.38 -4.30
C SER A 161 4.75 9.90 -5.64
N MET A 162 4.24 9.38 -6.75
CA MET A 162 4.64 9.83 -8.09
C MET A 162 4.08 11.22 -8.41
N VAL A 163 2.82 11.51 -8.09
CA VAL A 163 2.25 12.85 -8.26
C VAL A 163 3.04 13.89 -7.46
N VAL A 164 3.44 13.58 -6.22
CA VAL A 164 4.30 14.47 -5.42
C VAL A 164 5.64 14.69 -6.10
N LEU A 165 6.28 13.62 -6.58
CA LEU A 165 7.56 13.69 -7.30
C LEU A 165 7.47 14.56 -8.58
N PHE A 166 6.34 14.50 -9.29
CA PHE A 166 6.06 15.40 -10.42
C PHE A 166 5.81 16.84 -9.98
N ALA A 167 5.02 17.06 -8.92
CA ALA A 167 4.66 18.39 -8.45
C ALA A 167 5.87 19.20 -7.93
N ILE A 168 6.88 18.53 -7.36
CA ILE A 168 8.11 19.19 -6.90
C ILE A 168 9.14 19.41 -8.01
N GLY A 169 8.87 18.98 -9.26
CA GLY A 169 9.72 19.24 -10.43
C GLY A 169 11.08 18.52 -10.43
N GLU A 170 11.31 17.56 -9.53
CA GLU A 170 12.60 16.88 -9.38
C GLU A 170 12.75 15.60 -10.22
N THR A 171 11.77 15.29 -11.08
CA THR A 171 11.83 14.12 -11.98
C THR A 171 13.05 14.16 -12.91
N ARG A 172 13.59 15.36 -13.19
CA ARG A 172 14.62 15.62 -14.22
C ARG A 172 14.23 15.14 -15.61
N LEU A 173 12.95 14.84 -15.82
CA LEU A 173 12.40 14.42 -17.10
C LEU A 173 11.90 15.66 -17.84
N ASP A 174 12.12 15.69 -19.16
CA ASP A 174 11.42 16.66 -20.00
C ASP A 174 9.90 16.42 -19.93
N PRO A 175 9.07 17.43 -20.25
CA PRO A 175 7.61 17.31 -20.10
C PRO A 175 6.99 16.12 -20.83
N PHE A 176 7.53 15.75 -21.99
CA PHE A 176 7.01 14.62 -22.77
C PHE A 176 7.33 13.28 -22.09
N THR A 177 8.59 13.08 -21.70
CA THR A 177 9.00 11.87 -20.97
C THR A 177 8.31 11.77 -19.61
N GLY A 178 8.09 12.91 -18.95
CA GLY A 178 7.32 12.98 -17.71
C GLY A 178 5.87 12.51 -17.87
N MET A 179 5.19 12.95 -18.92
CA MET A 179 3.83 12.48 -19.22
C MET A 179 3.78 10.99 -19.55
N LEU A 180 4.73 10.46 -20.32
CA LEU A 180 4.82 9.03 -20.60
C LEU A 180 5.02 8.21 -19.32
N PHE A 181 5.91 8.64 -18.44
CA PHE A 181 6.16 7.97 -17.17
C PHE A 181 4.91 8.00 -16.27
N LEU A 182 4.23 9.14 -16.15
CA LEU A 182 2.98 9.24 -15.39
C LEU A 182 1.90 8.31 -15.94
N MET A 183 1.76 8.23 -17.27
CA MET A 183 0.80 7.34 -17.92
C MET A 183 1.12 5.87 -17.63
N GLU A 184 2.39 5.47 -17.68
CA GLU A 184 2.82 4.11 -17.36
C GLU A 184 2.57 3.77 -15.88
N VAL A 185 2.88 4.69 -14.96
CA VAL A 185 2.58 4.53 -13.53
C VAL A 185 1.07 4.36 -13.30
N MET A 186 0.23 5.14 -13.98
CA MET A 186 -1.23 5.01 -13.89
C MET A 186 -1.70 3.63 -14.37
N THR A 187 -1.15 3.15 -15.49
CA THR A 187 -1.41 1.80 -16.02
C THR A 187 -0.99 0.71 -15.04
N ILE A 188 0.25 0.75 -14.55
CA ILE A 188 0.78 -0.23 -13.59
C ILE A 188 -0.06 -0.21 -12.31
N SER A 189 -0.42 0.98 -11.81
CA SER A 189 -1.25 1.13 -10.61
C SER A 189 -2.62 0.49 -10.78
N PHE A 190 -3.23 0.65 -11.96
CA PHE A 190 -4.51 0.00 -12.27
C PHE A 190 -4.40 -1.53 -12.31
N TRP A 191 -3.36 -2.08 -12.93
CA TRP A 191 -3.15 -3.54 -12.96
C TRP A 191 -2.85 -4.12 -11.58
N MET A 192 -2.01 -3.46 -10.79
CA MET A 192 -1.76 -3.85 -9.40
C MET A 192 -3.04 -3.85 -8.58
N LYS A 193 -3.88 -2.83 -8.76
CA LYS A 193 -5.17 -2.74 -8.09
C LYS A 193 -6.07 -3.93 -8.44
N ILE A 194 -6.17 -4.31 -9.72
CA ILE A 194 -6.93 -5.50 -10.13
C ILE A 194 -6.38 -6.76 -9.43
N ALA A 195 -5.07 -6.97 -9.46
CA ALA A 195 -4.44 -8.14 -8.83
C ALA A 195 -4.72 -8.18 -7.31
N LEU A 196 -4.56 -7.05 -6.62
CA LEU A 196 -4.85 -6.92 -5.20
C LEU A 196 -6.33 -7.13 -4.89
N ALA A 197 -7.24 -6.66 -5.74
CA ALA A 197 -8.67 -6.93 -5.62
C ALA A 197 -8.98 -8.43 -5.72
N MET A 198 -8.45 -9.12 -6.72
CA MET A 198 -8.67 -10.55 -6.89
C MET A 198 -8.15 -11.36 -5.70
N MET A 199 -6.96 -11.03 -5.18
CA MET A 199 -6.42 -11.66 -3.98
C MET A 199 -7.26 -11.36 -2.73
N THR A 200 -7.68 -10.10 -2.56
CA THR A 200 -8.52 -9.67 -1.44
C THR A 200 -9.86 -10.41 -1.44
N PHE A 201 -10.48 -10.58 -2.61
CA PHE A 201 -11.76 -11.28 -2.69
C PHE A 201 -11.59 -12.78 -2.49
N GLY A 202 -10.60 -13.40 -3.15
CA GLY A 202 -10.37 -14.83 -3.09
C GLY A 202 -9.91 -15.33 -1.71
N ILE A 203 -9.12 -14.54 -0.98
CA ILE A 203 -8.54 -14.94 0.31
C ILE A 203 -9.32 -14.31 1.45
N TYR A 204 -9.38 -12.99 1.51
CA TYR A 204 -9.99 -12.29 2.64
C TYR A 204 -11.51 -12.42 2.63
N LEU A 205 -12.21 -11.98 1.59
CA LEU A 205 -13.69 -11.99 1.60
C LEU A 205 -14.26 -13.40 1.70
N PHE A 206 -13.68 -14.38 1.00
CA PHE A 206 -14.14 -15.77 1.09
C PHE A 206 -14.14 -16.31 2.52
N THR A 207 -13.13 -15.95 3.33
CA THR A 207 -13.05 -16.37 4.74
C THR A 207 -13.96 -15.55 5.65
N GLN A 208 -14.32 -14.33 5.26
CA GLN A 208 -15.15 -13.43 6.06
C GLN A 208 -16.65 -13.55 5.78
N PHE A 209 -17.07 -14.06 4.62
CA PHE A 209 -18.49 -14.26 4.34
C PHE A 209 -19.08 -15.37 5.21
N ASP A 210 -20.37 -15.27 5.50
CA ASP A 210 -21.09 -16.22 6.34
C ASP A 210 -21.78 -17.30 5.50
N GLY A 211 -22.13 -18.42 6.13
CA GLY A 211 -22.89 -19.51 5.52
C GLY A 211 -22.02 -20.61 4.89
N SER A 212 -22.66 -21.44 4.06
CA SER A 212 -22.03 -22.62 3.48
C SER A 212 -20.87 -22.26 2.54
N LYS A 213 -19.93 -23.19 2.34
CA LYS A 213 -18.79 -23.00 1.42
C LYS A 213 -19.24 -22.58 0.03
N GLY A 214 -20.33 -23.16 -0.49
CA GLY A 214 -20.89 -22.81 -1.80
C GLY A 214 -21.44 -21.38 -1.84
N ARG A 215 -22.18 -20.97 -0.80
CA ARG A 215 -22.69 -19.60 -0.67
C ARG A 215 -21.58 -18.56 -0.64
N ARG A 216 -20.54 -18.79 0.18
CA ARG A 216 -19.37 -17.90 0.25
C ARG A 216 -18.64 -17.80 -1.09
N ALA A 217 -18.46 -18.93 -1.79
CA ALA A 217 -17.83 -18.95 -3.10
C ALA A 217 -18.63 -18.11 -4.12
N VAL A 218 -19.94 -18.29 -4.18
CA VAL A 218 -20.83 -17.52 -5.06
C VAL A 218 -20.75 -16.03 -4.76
N GLN A 219 -20.83 -15.63 -3.48
CA GLN A 219 -20.73 -14.22 -3.08
C GLN A 219 -19.38 -13.60 -3.45
N THR A 220 -18.27 -14.34 -3.24
CA THR A 220 -16.93 -13.90 -3.64
C THR A 220 -16.81 -13.73 -5.16
N ILE A 221 -17.30 -14.70 -5.95
CA ILE A 221 -17.24 -14.65 -7.42
C ILE A 221 -18.03 -13.46 -7.94
N PHE A 222 -19.26 -13.26 -7.48
CA PHE A 222 -20.07 -12.12 -7.93
C PHE A 222 -19.49 -10.78 -7.45
N THR A 223 -18.86 -10.73 -6.28
CA THR A 223 -18.14 -9.53 -5.85
C THR A 223 -17.01 -9.21 -6.84
N ALA A 224 -16.22 -10.19 -7.26
CA ALA A 224 -15.15 -10.00 -8.23
C ALA A 224 -15.68 -9.55 -9.60
N VAL A 225 -16.75 -10.18 -10.10
CA VAL A 225 -17.38 -9.83 -11.37
C VAL A 225 -17.92 -8.40 -11.34
N PHE A 226 -18.69 -8.05 -10.31
CA PHE A 226 -19.23 -6.70 -10.18
C PHE A 226 -18.11 -5.67 -10.03
N TRP A 227 -17.05 -5.99 -9.30
CA TRP A 227 -15.93 -5.08 -9.15
C TRP A 227 -15.22 -4.82 -10.48
N LEU A 228 -14.98 -5.86 -11.28
CA LEU A 228 -14.40 -5.71 -12.61
C LEU A 228 -15.31 -4.89 -13.52
N MET A 229 -16.61 -5.19 -13.56
CA MET A 229 -17.57 -4.41 -14.35
C MET A 229 -17.55 -2.93 -13.95
N LEU A 230 -17.66 -2.63 -12.65
CA LEU A 230 -17.62 -1.26 -12.15
C LEU A 230 -16.29 -0.58 -12.44
N ALA A 231 -15.17 -1.29 -12.35
CA ALA A 231 -13.85 -0.74 -12.66
C ALA A 231 -13.71 -0.37 -14.15
N PHE A 232 -14.31 -1.14 -15.07
CA PHE A 232 -14.20 -0.89 -16.50
C PHE A 232 -15.26 0.06 -17.07
N ILE A 233 -16.43 0.21 -16.43
CA ILE A 233 -17.50 1.11 -16.92
C ILE A 233 -16.96 2.54 -17.18
N PRO A 234 -16.21 3.19 -16.28
CA PRO A 234 -15.70 4.53 -16.55
C PRO A 234 -14.68 4.59 -17.69
N PHE A 235 -13.91 3.53 -17.92
CA PHE A 235 -13.03 3.43 -19.10
C PHE A 235 -13.84 3.33 -20.38
N ILE A 236 -14.87 2.47 -20.42
CA ILE A 236 -15.75 2.35 -21.58
C ILE A 236 -16.41 3.69 -21.87
N ILE A 237 -16.92 4.39 -20.86
CA ILE A 237 -17.50 5.74 -21.06
C ILE A 237 -16.45 6.68 -21.64
N SER A 238 -15.23 6.69 -21.07
CA SER A 238 -14.12 7.52 -21.56
C SER A 238 -13.82 7.28 -23.04
N THR A 239 -13.75 6.03 -23.50
CA THR A 239 -13.41 5.73 -24.91
C THR A 239 -14.47 6.22 -25.91
N HIS A 240 -15.70 6.46 -25.46
CA HIS A 240 -16.79 6.97 -26.30
C HIS A 240 -16.94 8.49 -26.24
N LEU A 241 -16.21 9.17 -25.36
CA LEU A 241 -16.20 10.64 -25.31
C LEU A 241 -15.17 11.20 -26.32
N PRO A 242 -15.42 12.40 -26.88
CA PRO A 242 -14.48 13.05 -27.80
C PRO A 242 -13.09 13.23 -27.18
N SER A 243 -12.04 13.01 -27.96
CA SER A 243 -10.64 13.14 -27.52
C SER A 243 -10.12 14.57 -27.46
N THR A 244 -10.87 15.55 -28.01
CA THR A 244 -10.36 16.89 -28.32
C THR A 244 -10.82 18.01 -27.35
N GLY A 245 -11.04 17.68 -26.07
CA GLY A 245 -11.43 18.68 -25.06
C GLY A 245 -10.39 18.86 -23.95
N SER A 246 -10.08 20.11 -23.60
CA SER A 246 -9.20 20.43 -22.45
C SER A 246 -9.75 19.89 -21.12
N TRP A 247 -11.08 19.74 -21.01
CA TRP A 247 -11.74 19.10 -19.86
C TRP A 247 -11.27 17.66 -19.64
N ARG A 248 -10.86 16.95 -20.70
CA ARG A 248 -10.47 15.54 -20.62
C ARG A 248 -9.20 15.34 -19.79
N ALA A 249 -8.29 16.31 -19.80
CA ALA A 249 -7.10 16.25 -18.95
C ALA A 249 -7.46 16.22 -17.45
N TYR A 250 -8.56 16.86 -17.05
CA TYR A 250 -8.93 17.07 -15.64
C TYR A 250 -10.16 16.26 -15.18
N GLY A 251 -10.98 15.79 -16.12
CA GLY A 251 -12.29 15.19 -15.86
C GLY A 251 -12.58 13.93 -16.69
N ASP A 252 -11.54 13.23 -17.15
CA ASP A 252 -11.73 11.95 -17.82
C ASP A 252 -12.43 10.94 -16.88
N PRO A 253 -13.55 10.31 -17.28
CA PRO A 253 -14.25 9.37 -16.42
C PRO A 253 -13.39 8.19 -15.94
N SER A 254 -12.38 7.77 -16.71
CA SER A 254 -11.47 6.68 -16.32
C SER A 254 -10.78 6.93 -14.97
N TYR A 255 -10.58 8.20 -14.60
CA TYR A 255 -10.04 8.61 -13.31
C TYR A 255 -10.87 8.12 -12.12
N LEU A 256 -12.19 7.93 -12.29
CA LEU A 256 -13.06 7.37 -11.26
C LEU A 256 -12.71 5.93 -10.87
N SER A 257 -12.04 5.20 -11.75
CA SER A 257 -11.57 3.83 -11.50
C SER A 257 -10.10 3.77 -11.11
N ILE A 258 -9.30 4.73 -11.58
CA ILE A 258 -7.85 4.72 -11.38
C ILE A 258 -7.46 5.31 -10.03
N PHE A 259 -8.06 6.44 -9.60
CA PHE A 259 -7.60 7.14 -8.39
C PHE A 259 -7.86 6.33 -7.11
N PRO A 260 -6.83 5.74 -6.48
CA PRO A 260 -7.02 4.77 -5.42
C PRO A 260 -7.52 5.43 -4.14
N TYR A 261 -7.93 4.61 -3.17
CA TYR A 261 -8.70 4.99 -1.99
C TYR A 261 -10.13 5.42 -2.35
N LEU A 262 -10.30 6.50 -3.12
CA LEU A 262 -11.63 6.99 -3.51
C LEU A 262 -12.34 6.00 -4.41
N SER A 263 -11.64 5.52 -5.44
CA SER A 263 -12.21 4.52 -6.34
C SER A 263 -12.43 3.17 -5.64
N ASP A 264 -11.50 2.77 -4.78
CA ASP A 264 -11.62 1.53 -4.00
C ASP A 264 -12.85 1.53 -3.09
N LEU A 265 -13.19 2.67 -2.48
CA LEU A 265 -14.40 2.81 -1.66
C LEU A 265 -15.65 2.48 -2.48
N TRP A 266 -15.94 3.19 -3.56
CA TRP A 266 -17.20 2.91 -4.28
C TRP A 266 -17.17 1.55 -4.99
N LEU A 267 -16.04 1.16 -5.60
CA LEU A 267 -15.90 -0.11 -6.31
C LEU A 267 -16.17 -1.29 -5.38
N THR A 268 -15.45 -1.37 -4.25
CA THR A 268 -15.62 -2.51 -3.33
C THR A 268 -16.97 -2.47 -2.62
N GLY A 269 -17.48 -1.28 -2.28
CA GLY A 269 -18.77 -1.12 -1.61
C GLY A 269 -19.95 -1.61 -2.44
N PHE A 270 -20.09 -1.12 -3.68
CA PHE A 270 -21.16 -1.54 -4.56
C PHE A 270 -21.03 -3.00 -4.98
N SER A 271 -19.82 -3.50 -5.17
CA SER A 271 -19.59 -4.90 -5.54
C SER A 271 -20.01 -5.87 -4.44
N ILE A 272 -19.60 -5.62 -3.20
CA ILE A 272 -19.96 -6.46 -2.05
C ILE A 272 -21.46 -6.40 -1.79
N TRP A 273 -22.05 -5.19 -1.86
CA TRP A 273 -23.49 -5.01 -1.67
C TRP A 273 -24.31 -5.73 -2.75
N GLY A 274 -23.95 -5.54 -4.02
CA GLY A 274 -24.64 -6.20 -5.14
C GLY A 274 -24.52 -7.72 -5.05
N ALA A 275 -23.32 -8.21 -4.74
CA ALA A 275 -23.08 -9.65 -4.61
C ALA A 275 -23.84 -10.26 -3.43
N ASP A 276 -23.97 -9.54 -2.32
CA ASP A 276 -24.81 -9.96 -1.20
C ASP A 276 -26.29 -10.08 -1.60
N LYS A 277 -26.84 -9.07 -2.28
CA LYS A 277 -28.23 -9.11 -2.77
C LYS A 277 -28.47 -10.26 -3.74
N LEU A 278 -27.57 -10.46 -4.70
CA LEU A 278 -27.69 -11.53 -5.67
C LEU A 278 -27.55 -12.91 -5.01
N THR A 279 -26.60 -13.07 -4.09
CA THR A 279 -26.40 -14.34 -3.37
C THR A 279 -27.61 -14.69 -2.50
N ASN A 280 -28.17 -13.71 -1.77
CA ASN A 280 -29.41 -13.90 -1.01
C ASN A 280 -30.56 -14.36 -1.91
N TRP A 281 -30.68 -13.77 -3.10
CA TRP A 281 -31.70 -14.16 -4.08
C TRP A 281 -31.49 -15.58 -4.64
N ILE A 282 -30.26 -15.99 -4.94
CA ILE A 282 -29.93 -17.32 -5.45
C ILE A 282 -30.23 -18.40 -4.42
N PHE A 283 -29.80 -18.19 -3.17
CA PHE A 283 -29.89 -19.20 -2.13
C PHE A 283 -31.24 -19.20 -1.38
N LYS A 284 -32.15 -18.26 -1.70
CA LYS A 284 -33.49 -18.08 -1.11
C LYS A 284 -33.58 -18.64 0.32
N GLU A 285 -32.95 -17.92 1.25
CA GLU A 285 -33.42 -17.88 2.64
C GLU A 285 -34.46 -16.76 2.75
#